data_AF-A0A8J6LIE6-F1
#
_entry.id   AF-A0A8J6LIE6-F1
#
_cell.length_a   1.000
_cell.length_b   1.000
_cell.length_c   1.000
_cell.angle_alpha   90.00
_cell.angle_beta   90.00
_cell.angle_gamma   90.00
#
_symmetry.space_group_name_H-M   'P 1'
#
loop_
_entity.id
_entity.type
_entity.pdbx_description
1 polymer ?
#
loop_
_entity_poly.entity_id
_entity_poly.type
_entity_poly.pdbx_seq_one_letter_code
_entity_poly.pdbx_strand_id
1 'polypeptide(L)'
;MEGNTTPCHYDEQENFFAQVVGYKRCILFPPSQFECLYPYPVYHPHDRQSMVDFERPDYNRFPKLKNAKGCEAIIGPGDVLYIPIYWWHHVESLLRGGPTVTVNFWYKVRNDLEKEMEVLIGAVLGRTNHVRISLERPSKSVNHEKRRKDVDRSFTRSQRSRTVA
;
A
#
# COMPACT_ATOMS: atom_id res chain seq x y z
N MET A 1 -19.28 22.86 1.95
CA MET A 1 -18.58 21.77 2.66
C MET A 1 -17.11 22.06 2.53
N GLU A 2 -16.47 22.55 3.59
CA GLU A 2 -15.02 22.68 3.68
C GLU A 2 -14.59 21.79 4.83
N GLY A 3 -13.54 20.99 4.66
CA GLY A 3 -13.12 19.98 5.64
C GLY A 3 -13.55 18.54 5.33
N ASN A 4 -13.55 18.11 4.07
CA ASN A 4 -13.78 16.70 3.77
C ASN A 4 -12.67 15.83 4.35
N THR A 5 -13.07 14.80 5.09
CA THR A 5 -12.19 13.84 5.74
C THR A 5 -12.41 12.45 5.17
N THR A 6 -11.31 11.79 4.80
CA THR A 6 -11.26 10.35 4.55
C THR A 6 -10.71 9.69 5.82
N PRO A 7 -11.52 8.87 6.54
CA PRO A 7 -11.11 8.21 7.77
C PRO A 7 -9.83 7.38 7.60
N CYS A 8 -9.15 7.11 8.70
CA CYS A 8 -7.90 6.35 8.69
C CYS A 8 -8.14 4.92 8.15
N HIS A 9 -7.43 4.54 7.09
CA HIS A 9 -7.55 3.22 6.46
C HIS A 9 -6.25 2.86 5.76
N TYR A 10 -6.12 1.62 5.28
CA TYR A 10 -5.01 1.21 4.42
C TYR A 10 -5.51 0.60 3.11
N ASP A 11 -4.66 0.67 2.09
CA ASP A 11 -4.90 0.09 0.77
C ASP A 11 -3.98 -1.11 0.51
N GLU A 12 -4.41 -2.01 -0.37
CA GLU A 12 -3.65 -3.19 -0.81
C GLU A 12 -2.95 -2.96 -2.16
N GLN A 13 -2.64 -1.70 -2.45
CA GLN A 13 -1.90 -1.28 -3.64
C GLN A 13 -0.92 -0.18 -3.27
N GLU A 14 0.16 -0.08 -4.02
CA GLU A 14 1.05 1.08 -3.98
C GLU A 14 0.31 2.30 -4.54
N ASN A 15 0.53 3.49 -3.97
CA ASN A 15 -0.18 4.69 -4.38
C ASN A 15 0.74 5.91 -4.47
N PHE A 16 0.80 6.54 -5.65
CA PHE A 16 1.27 7.91 -5.77
C PHE A 16 0.07 8.87 -5.73
N PHE A 17 -0.02 9.63 -4.64
CA PHE A 17 -1.09 10.57 -4.33
C PHE A 17 -0.68 11.98 -4.79
N ALA A 18 -1.06 12.35 -6.01
CA ALA A 18 -0.63 13.57 -6.67
C ALA A 18 -1.65 14.70 -6.49
N GLN A 19 -1.26 15.74 -5.76
CA GLN A 19 -2.15 16.84 -5.41
C GLN A 19 -2.18 17.89 -6.53
N VAL A 20 -3.38 18.25 -7.00
CA VAL A 20 -3.59 19.13 -8.17
C VAL A 20 -4.16 20.49 -7.78
N VAL A 21 -5.16 20.52 -6.89
CA VAL A 21 -5.82 21.77 -6.44
C VAL A 21 -6.01 21.74 -4.94
N GLY A 22 -5.73 22.87 -4.27
CA GLY A 22 -5.91 23.03 -2.83
C GLY A 22 -4.90 22.25 -2.01
N TYR A 23 -5.13 22.16 -0.69
CA TYR A 23 -4.20 21.54 0.26
C TYR A 23 -4.86 20.44 1.06
N LYS A 24 -4.13 19.34 1.28
CA LYS A 24 -4.55 18.24 2.13
C LYS A 24 -3.54 17.97 3.22
N ARG A 25 -4.02 17.71 4.42
CA ARG A 25 -3.22 17.15 5.52
C ARG A 25 -3.39 15.64 5.49
N CYS A 26 -2.25 14.95 5.48
CA CYS A 26 -2.15 13.51 5.41
C CYS A 26 -1.39 13.02 6.65
N ILE A 27 -1.97 12.10 7.40
CA ILE A 27 -1.33 11.44 8.54
C ILE A 27 -1.14 9.97 8.19
N LEU A 28 0.11 9.50 8.20
CA LEU A 28 0.48 8.15 7.81
C LEU A 28 0.98 7.36 9.01
N PHE A 29 0.58 6.09 9.12
CA PHE A 29 1.10 5.16 10.12
C PHE A 29 1.62 3.89 9.45
N PRO A 30 2.76 3.34 9.91
CA PRO A 30 3.30 2.12 9.35
C PRO A 30 2.38 0.92 9.66
N PRO A 31 2.41 -0.15 8.84
CA PRO A 31 1.60 -1.35 9.03
C PRO A 31 1.79 -2.01 10.41
N SER A 32 2.98 -1.84 11.02
CA SER A 32 3.30 -2.36 12.35
C SER A 32 2.43 -1.79 13.48
N GLN A 33 1.66 -0.72 13.23
CA GLN A 33 0.74 -0.13 14.19
C GLN A 33 -0.71 -0.64 14.08
N PHE A 34 -0.94 -1.73 13.33
CA PHE A 34 -2.25 -2.36 13.15
C PHE A 34 -3.06 -2.48 14.46
N GLU A 35 -2.44 -2.96 15.54
CA GLU A 35 -3.12 -3.11 16.84
C GLU A 35 -3.51 -1.80 17.51
N CYS A 36 -2.83 -0.69 17.18
CA CYS A 36 -3.13 0.63 17.72
C CYS A 36 -4.27 1.32 16.95
N LEU A 37 -4.54 0.86 15.72
CA LEU A 37 -5.45 1.51 14.78
C LEU A 37 -6.78 0.78 14.62
N TYR A 38 -6.95 -0.39 15.25
CA TYR A 38 -8.24 -1.06 15.43
C TYR A 38 -9.09 -1.15 14.15
N PRO A 39 -8.63 -1.90 13.12
CA PRO A 39 -9.43 -2.13 11.91
C PRO A 39 -10.78 -2.75 12.24
N TYR A 40 -11.79 -2.45 11.42
CA TYR A 40 -12.97 -3.28 11.35
C TYR A 40 -12.62 -4.74 10.98
N PRO A 41 -13.41 -5.74 11.40
CA PRO A 41 -13.21 -7.12 10.99
C PRO A 41 -13.22 -7.29 9.47
N VAL A 42 -12.45 -8.25 8.97
CA VAL A 42 -12.48 -8.65 7.56
C VAL A 42 -13.91 -9.02 7.18
N TYR A 43 -14.33 -8.63 5.97
CA TYR A 43 -15.71 -8.76 5.43
C TYR A 43 -16.76 -7.80 6.03
N HIS A 44 -16.38 -6.92 6.97
CA HIS A 44 -17.24 -5.80 7.35
C HIS A 44 -17.36 -4.80 6.19
N PRO A 45 -18.49 -4.07 6.02
CA PRO A 45 -18.61 -3.03 4.98
C PRO A 45 -17.55 -1.91 5.03
N HIS A 46 -16.90 -1.74 6.19
CA HIS A 46 -15.79 -0.82 6.43
C HIS A 46 -14.45 -1.53 6.60
N ASP A 47 -14.29 -2.73 6.03
CA ASP A 47 -13.03 -3.46 6.04
C ASP A 47 -11.86 -2.54 5.62
N ARG A 48 -10.71 -2.74 6.29
CA ARG A 48 -9.48 -1.95 6.19
C ARG A 48 -9.54 -0.50 6.72
N GLN A 49 -10.71 -0.03 7.17
CA GLN A 49 -10.83 1.24 7.89
C GLN A 49 -10.65 1.04 9.39
N SER A 50 -10.12 2.06 10.06
CA SER A 50 -10.08 2.14 11.52
C SER A 50 -11.47 2.33 12.09
N MET A 51 -11.77 1.65 13.20
CA MET A 51 -12.98 1.90 14.00
C MET A 51 -12.89 3.18 14.84
N VAL A 52 -11.71 3.79 14.91
CA VAL A 52 -11.45 4.99 15.71
C VAL A 52 -11.93 6.22 14.96
N ASP A 53 -12.71 7.06 15.63
CA ASP A 53 -12.92 8.46 15.23
C ASP A 53 -11.70 9.27 15.69
N PHE A 54 -10.90 9.76 14.74
CA PHE A 54 -9.66 10.49 15.03
C PHE A 54 -9.92 11.92 15.49
N GLU A 55 -11.08 12.50 15.18
CA GLU A 55 -11.47 13.82 15.67
C GLU A 55 -11.94 13.74 17.13
N ARG A 56 -12.52 12.60 17.52
CA ARG A 56 -13.06 12.36 18.88
C ARG A 56 -12.71 10.96 19.40
N PRO A 57 -11.43 10.66 19.67
CA PRO A 57 -10.99 9.33 20.03
C PRO A 57 -11.51 8.89 21.40
N ASP A 58 -12.18 7.74 21.45
CA ASP A 58 -12.57 7.07 22.70
C ASP A 58 -11.42 6.16 23.18
N TYR A 59 -10.59 6.71 24.06
CA TYR A 59 -9.46 5.98 24.64
C TYR A 59 -9.83 4.89 25.64
N ASN A 60 -11.08 4.85 26.13
CA ASN A 60 -11.54 3.74 26.96
C ASN A 60 -11.83 2.52 26.09
N ARG A 61 -12.42 2.74 24.91
CA ARG A 61 -12.67 1.69 23.91
C ARG A 61 -11.40 1.31 23.12
N PHE A 62 -10.52 2.27 22.84
CA PHE A 62 -9.32 2.11 22.00
C PHE A 62 -8.03 2.50 22.72
N PRO A 63 -7.67 1.86 23.84
CA PRO A 63 -6.57 2.30 24.70
C PRO A 63 -5.19 2.28 24.04
N LYS A 64 -4.93 1.35 23.11
CA LYS A 64 -3.64 1.25 22.39
C LYS A 64 -3.39 2.42 21.43
N LEU A 65 -4.43 3.18 21.06
CA LEU A 65 -4.29 4.34 20.19
C LEU A 65 -3.31 5.38 20.75
N LYS A 66 -3.18 5.47 22.09
CA LYS A 66 -2.21 6.34 22.76
C LYS A 66 -0.76 6.05 22.37
N ASN A 67 -0.49 4.86 21.88
CA ASN A 67 0.84 4.43 21.45
C ASN A 67 1.07 4.62 19.95
N ALA A 68 0.05 5.03 19.19
CA ALA A 68 0.16 5.27 17.76
C ALA A 68 1.07 6.48 17.48
N LYS A 69 1.98 6.34 16.52
CA LYS A 69 2.93 7.36 16.10
C LYS A 69 2.86 7.52 14.59
N GLY A 70 2.23 8.59 14.15
CA GLY A 70 2.09 8.91 12.73
C GLY A 70 3.16 9.88 12.25
N CYS A 71 3.42 9.86 10.95
CA CYS A 71 4.09 10.92 10.22
C CYS A 71 3.03 11.81 9.58
N GLU A 72 3.18 13.12 9.67
CA GLU A 72 2.23 14.08 9.10
C GLU A 72 2.87 14.87 7.97
N ALA A 73 2.11 15.10 6.91
CA ALA A 73 2.49 15.99 5.81
C ALA A 73 1.29 16.84 5.39
N ILE A 74 1.54 18.10 5.04
CA ILE A 74 0.59 18.92 4.28
C ILE A 74 1.11 18.95 2.85
N ILE A 75 0.27 18.55 1.89
CA ILE A 75 0.60 18.56 0.46
C ILE A 75 -0.25 19.58 -0.28
N GLY A 76 0.37 20.27 -1.22
CA GLY A 76 -0.24 21.29 -2.07
C GLY A 76 -0.11 20.98 -3.58
N PRO A 77 -0.56 21.90 -4.44
CA PRO A 77 -0.50 21.70 -5.89
C PRO A 77 0.92 21.41 -6.39
N GLY A 78 1.09 20.28 -7.09
CA GLY A 78 2.37 19.83 -7.64
C GLY A 78 3.12 18.83 -6.76
N ASP A 79 2.72 18.68 -5.50
CA ASP A 79 3.30 17.67 -4.61
C ASP A 79 2.78 16.27 -4.94
N VAL A 80 3.66 15.28 -4.80
CA VAL A 80 3.31 13.86 -4.88
C VAL A 80 3.72 13.18 -3.59
N LEU A 81 2.74 12.64 -2.89
CA LEU A 81 2.96 11.80 -1.71
C LEU A 81 2.96 10.34 -2.13
N TYR A 82 4.06 9.63 -1.87
CA TYR A 82 4.07 8.18 -1.98
C TYR A 82 3.46 7.57 -0.72
N ILE A 83 2.38 6.81 -0.89
CA ILE A 83 1.71 6.03 0.16
C ILE A 83 2.00 4.55 -0.15
N PRO A 84 2.92 3.92 0.61
CA PRO A 84 3.26 2.53 0.36
C PRO A 84 2.09 1.61 0.68
N ILE A 85 2.05 0.44 0.03
CA ILE A 85 1.05 -0.59 0.32
C ILE A 85 0.97 -0.91 1.82
N TYR A 86 -0.25 -1.13 2.33
CA TYR A 86 -0.59 -1.37 3.74
C TYR A 86 -0.31 -0.23 4.72
N TRP A 87 0.24 0.90 4.27
CA TRP A 87 0.35 2.06 5.15
C TRP A 87 -1.02 2.67 5.41
N TRP A 88 -1.29 2.83 6.70
CA TRP A 88 -2.48 3.52 7.15
C TRP A 88 -2.36 4.99 6.82
N HIS A 89 -3.43 5.59 6.34
CA HIS A 89 -3.46 7.00 6.02
C HIS A 89 -4.83 7.61 6.34
N HIS A 90 -4.80 8.76 6.99
CA HIS A 90 -5.92 9.64 7.24
C HIS A 90 -5.71 10.93 6.45
N VAL A 91 -6.72 11.36 5.70
CA VAL A 91 -6.58 12.47 4.77
C VAL A 91 -7.71 13.47 4.97
N GLU A 92 -7.35 14.72 5.22
CA GLU A 92 -8.31 15.80 5.40
C GLU A 92 -7.99 16.95 4.46
N SER A 93 -9.04 17.55 3.88
CA SER A 93 -8.90 18.82 3.16
C SER A 93 -8.84 19.96 4.17
N LEU A 94 -7.86 20.86 4.06
CA LEU A 94 -7.73 21.95 5.02
C LEU A 94 -8.95 22.88 4.98
N LEU A 95 -9.45 23.25 6.17
CA LEU A 95 -10.57 24.17 6.33
C LEU A 95 -10.26 25.51 5.66
N ARG A 96 -11.25 26.13 5.02
CA ARG A 96 -11.13 27.45 4.37
C ARG A 96 -10.11 27.51 3.22
N GLY A 97 -9.65 26.35 2.73
CA GLY A 97 -8.71 26.23 1.61
C GLY A 97 -9.37 26.15 0.23
N GLY A 98 -10.71 26.25 0.16
CA GLY A 98 -11.47 26.02 -1.08
C GLY A 98 -11.55 24.54 -1.46
N PRO A 99 -12.00 24.22 -2.69
CA PRO A 99 -12.08 22.84 -3.16
C PRO A 99 -10.69 22.21 -3.29
N THR A 100 -10.62 20.89 -3.07
CA THR A 100 -9.39 20.11 -3.29
C THR A 100 -9.57 19.11 -4.41
N VAL A 101 -8.52 18.89 -5.20
CA VAL A 101 -8.47 17.89 -6.27
C VAL A 101 -7.14 17.14 -6.18
N THR A 102 -7.22 15.81 -6.19
CA THR A 102 -6.08 14.90 -6.13
C THR A 102 -6.28 13.80 -7.18
N VAL A 103 -5.20 13.35 -7.80
CA VAL A 103 -5.19 12.18 -8.68
C VAL A 103 -4.31 11.09 -8.05
N ASN A 104 -4.86 9.89 -7.91
CA ASN A 104 -4.14 8.74 -7.37
C ASN A 104 -3.70 7.82 -8.51
N PHE A 105 -2.47 7.30 -8.43
CA PHE A 105 -1.97 6.27 -9.31
C PHE A 105 -1.73 5.00 -8.49
N TRP A 106 -2.64 4.02 -8.64
CA TRP A 106 -2.56 2.74 -7.93
C TRP A 106 -1.83 1.68 -8.75
N TYR A 107 -0.93 0.95 -8.09
CA TYR A 107 -0.16 -0.15 -8.69
C TYR A 107 -0.24 -1.41 -7.82
N LYS A 108 -0.51 -2.55 -8.45
CA LYS A 108 -0.34 -3.87 -7.81
C LYS A 108 1.13 -4.26 -7.83
N VAL A 109 1.62 -4.78 -6.71
CA VAL A 109 2.94 -5.39 -6.64
C VAL A 109 2.89 -6.74 -7.37
N ARG A 110 3.97 -7.17 -8.04
CA ARG A 110 3.96 -8.48 -8.70
C ARG A 110 3.97 -9.60 -7.65
N ASN A 111 3.27 -10.68 -7.97
CA ASN A 111 2.91 -11.82 -7.10
C ASN A 111 4.07 -12.58 -6.42
N ASP A 112 5.33 -12.27 -6.70
CA ASP A 112 6.48 -12.92 -6.06
C ASP A 112 6.75 -12.38 -4.64
N LEU A 113 6.44 -11.10 -4.37
CA LEU A 113 6.57 -10.49 -3.03
C LEU A 113 5.27 -10.55 -2.20
N GLU A 114 4.10 -10.58 -2.84
CA GLU A 114 2.80 -10.63 -2.15
C GLU A 114 2.68 -11.87 -1.26
N LYS A 115 3.17 -13.03 -1.71
CA LYS A 115 3.15 -14.27 -0.90
C LYS A 115 4.03 -14.18 0.34
N GLU A 116 5.18 -13.50 0.26
CA GLU A 116 6.06 -13.34 1.41
C GLU A 116 5.47 -12.36 2.42
N MET A 117 4.82 -11.30 1.94
CA MET A 117 4.11 -10.33 2.78
C MET A 117 2.84 -10.92 3.40
N GLU A 118 2.05 -11.73 2.69
CA GLU A 118 0.91 -12.46 3.26
C GLU A 118 1.35 -13.40 4.38
N VAL A 119 2.49 -14.08 4.23
CA VAL A 119 3.06 -14.94 5.28
C VAL A 119 3.48 -14.12 6.50
N LEU A 120 4.08 -12.95 6.30
CA LEU A 120 4.47 -12.04 7.38
C LEU A 120 3.25 -11.44 8.09
N ILE A 121 2.26 -10.96 7.33
CA ILE A 121 0.99 -10.43 7.84
C ILE A 121 0.24 -11.55 8.58
N GLY A 122 0.16 -12.75 8.01
CA GLY A 122 -0.41 -13.94 8.64
C GLY A 122 0.36 -14.39 9.89
N ALA A 123 1.67 -14.18 9.98
CA ALA A 123 2.45 -14.49 11.19
C ALA A 123 2.26 -13.43 12.30
N VAL A 124 2.05 -12.16 11.93
CA VAL A 124 1.72 -11.08 12.85
C VAL A 124 0.28 -11.19 13.36
N LEU A 125 -0.66 -11.52 12.48
CA LEU A 125 -2.09 -11.66 12.79
C LEU A 125 -2.46 -13.06 13.33
N GLY A 126 -1.68 -14.10 13.03
CA GLY A 126 -1.95 -15.50 13.36
C GLY A 126 -1.69 -15.91 14.81
N ARG A 127 -1.41 -14.97 15.72
CA ARG A 127 -1.42 -15.24 17.17
C ARG A 127 -2.84 -15.29 17.75
N THR A 128 -3.87 -15.11 16.93
CA THR A 128 -5.26 -15.42 17.27
C THR A 128 -5.71 -16.70 16.57
N ASN A 129 -6.17 -17.67 17.36
CA ASN A 129 -6.39 -19.07 17.02
C ASN A 129 -7.33 -19.39 15.83
N HIS A 130 -6.97 -20.47 15.13
CA HIS A 130 -7.76 -21.39 14.29
C HIS A 130 -8.40 -20.89 12.99
N VAL A 131 -7.89 -21.35 11.83
CA VAL A 131 -8.52 -22.32 10.89
C VAL A 131 -7.44 -22.85 9.94
N ARG A 132 -7.30 -24.18 9.82
CA ARG A 132 -6.48 -24.84 8.77
C ARG A 132 -7.37 -25.06 7.55
N ILE A 133 -7.08 -24.40 6.43
CA ILE A 133 -7.63 -24.78 5.12
C ILE A 133 -6.52 -25.48 4.34
N SER A 134 -6.68 -26.79 4.15
CA SER A 134 -5.84 -27.59 3.27
C SER A 134 -6.21 -27.26 1.81
N LEU A 135 -5.28 -26.70 1.06
CA LEU A 135 -5.40 -26.60 -0.40
C LEU A 135 -4.49 -27.66 -1.03
N GLU A 136 -5.09 -28.73 -1.53
CA GLU A 136 -4.44 -29.67 -2.44
C GLU A 136 -4.07 -28.95 -3.74
N ARG A 137 -2.82 -29.09 -4.18
CA ARG A 137 -2.33 -28.52 -5.44
C ARG A 137 -2.75 -29.39 -6.62
N PRO A 138 -3.23 -28.84 -7.75
CA PRO A 138 -3.32 -29.59 -8.99
C PRO A 138 -1.91 -29.92 -9.51
N SER A 139 -1.75 -31.14 -9.99
CA SER A 139 -0.52 -31.72 -10.54
C SER A 139 -0.08 -31.03 -11.83
N LYS A 140 1.24 -30.83 -11.96
CA LYS A 140 1.89 -30.33 -13.18
C LYS A 140 1.92 -31.43 -14.25
N SER A 141 1.46 -31.13 -15.46
CA SER A 141 2.05 -31.73 -16.67
C SER A 141 1.87 -30.81 -17.88
N VAL A 142 2.93 -30.12 -18.29
CA VAL A 142 3.18 -29.80 -19.70
C VAL A 142 4.69 -29.89 -19.91
N ASN A 143 5.10 -30.96 -20.60
CA ASN A 143 6.43 -31.09 -21.20
C ASN A 143 6.51 -30.17 -22.42
N HIS A 144 7.59 -29.38 -22.54
CA HIS A 144 8.15 -29.09 -23.85
C HIS A 144 9.66 -28.93 -23.76
N GLU A 145 10.33 -30.03 -24.09
CA GLU A 145 11.74 -30.08 -24.44
C GLU A 145 11.93 -29.61 -25.90
N LYS A 146 13.12 -29.06 -26.18
CA LYS A 146 13.67 -28.60 -27.49
C LYS A 146 13.33 -27.17 -27.94
N ARG A 147 14.26 -26.25 -27.67
CA ARG A 147 14.98 -25.42 -28.68
C ARG A 147 16.12 -24.64 -27.99
N ARG A 148 17.17 -25.37 -27.59
CA ARG A 148 18.53 -24.82 -27.47
C ARG A 148 19.30 -25.33 -28.68
N LYS A 149 19.61 -24.42 -29.61
CA LYS A 149 20.58 -24.48 -30.72
C LYS A 149 19.99 -23.63 -31.86
N ASP A 150 20.31 -22.34 -31.88
CA ASP A 150 20.27 -21.45 -33.07
C ASP A 150 20.82 -20.03 -32.78
N VAL A 151 21.71 -19.85 -31.77
CA VAL A 151 22.34 -18.54 -31.49
C VAL A 151 23.86 -18.63 -31.49
N ASP A 152 24.42 -19.65 -32.16
CA ASP A 152 25.87 -19.83 -32.25
C ASP A 152 26.25 -20.27 -33.66
N ARG A 153 26.16 -19.32 -34.61
CA ARG A 153 26.80 -19.32 -35.95
C ARG A 153 26.29 -18.14 -36.80
N SER A 154 26.72 -16.93 -36.47
CA SER A 154 27.05 -15.88 -37.46
C SER A 154 27.78 -14.74 -36.72
N PHE A 155 29.11 -14.80 -36.66
CA PHE A 155 30.02 -14.06 -37.55
C PHE A 155 29.94 -12.54 -37.32
N THR A 156 30.74 -11.98 -36.41
CA THR A 156 32.01 -11.27 -36.70
C THR A 156 31.93 -10.16 -37.76
N ARG A 157 31.71 -8.92 -37.29
CA ARG A 157 32.18 -7.60 -37.81
C ARG A 157 31.31 -6.57 -37.08
N SER A 158 31.78 -5.59 -36.34
CA SER A 158 32.83 -4.64 -36.65
C SER A 158 33.10 -3.84 -35.37
N GLN A 159 34.29 -3.97 -34.78
CA GLN A 159 34.81 -2.92 -33.92
C GLN A 159 35.23 -1.72 -34.79
N ARG A 160 34.82 -0.51 -34.40
CA ARG A 160 35.65 0.71 -34.52
C ARG A 160 35.04 1.88 -33.72
N SER A 161 35.72 2.15 -32.59
CA SER A 161 36.04 3.45 -31.98
C SER A 161 35.31 4.72 -32.46
N ARG A 162 34.86 5.54 -31.51
CA ARG A 162 35.45 6.87 -31.21
C ARG A 162 34.84 7.50 -29.94
N THR A 163 35.71 7.75 -28.96
CA THR A 163 35.61 8.82 -27.95
C THR A 163 35.96 10.15 -28.61
N VAL A 164 35.29 11.26 -28.28
CA VAL A 164 35.92 12.58 -28.05
C VAL A 164 35.05 13.40 -27.09
N ALA A 165 35.77 14.05 -26.16
CA ALA A 165 35.50 15.20 -25.27
C ALA A 165 34.10 15.82 -25.19
#